data_AF-A0A067D9I7-F1
#
_entry.id   AF-A0A067D9I7-F1
#
_cell.length_a   1.000
_cell.length_b   1.000
_cell.length_c   1.000
_cell.angle_alpha   90.00
_cell.angle_beta   90.00
_cell.angle_gamma   90.00
#
_symmetry.space_group_name_H-M   'P 1'
#
loop_
_entity.id
_entity.type
_entity.pdbx_description
1 polymer ?
#
loop_
_entity_poly.entity_id
_entity_poly.type
_entity_poly.pdbx_seq_one_letter_code
_entity_poly.pdbx_strand_id
1 'polypeptide(L)'
;MVHVKVVLLCKGRGGDAASYQPHRDESQWWNRRDALVRCVSAFLHGPSSAYCTSRELVLVHDEDWARMHVTKGDATPSEFNVVNAWRETAQHAKASSASSAVACKLVQSALSIAGADTVAAMESKREVLEHLQKHCDMDFLRGHRLNSKPDVVLRKTNKQALLRVWDEWTATHGTTAASKKDVVNAIFHDMLQPRDASIKRVIAATLHESSDAELPCFNTDLAPTDDPSLQIVLFLGAVRDMTPTENNILQQLCATQNISLTGVRLGAVPEFTSKILSVIAYHQARGVLGPALERACAVETEAPPAKRQKTTAEATSVPVHMHVVAAVPMASSGVSTDLGSRSQALWAMVRLLVVTLWRSRIASSGEVPLTTALTFVFEDAVALTLKQDELVTALAEQHQAAPCEYQILRALCQYLAAATPDADVATMASRLVEGSTMAIDVSNAAAERGLYEAFYTTEAIASAGDAMRLLVLVPLAPTHAGHDAVVAACAHGGVPLVSQSLLPSPEMVPVHDAEAATVTMLQHLLYQQRLGSALASLAPTKQPKKAKKTKKEKKTKKSKTQAIDSTGAKP
;
A
#
# COMPACT_ATOMS: atom_id res chain seq x y z
N MET A 1 -16.59 -9.53 -11.42
CA MET A 1 -16.45 -8.20 -10.86
C MET A 1 -16.83 -8.26 -9.39
N VAL A 2 -15.92 -8.09 -8.45
CA VAL A 2 -16.23 -8.11 -7.01
C VAL A 2 -16.19 -6.69 -6.46
N HIS A 3 -17.17 -6.30 -5.64
CA HIS A 3 -17.11 -5.06 -4.87
C HIS A 3 -16.32 -5.27 -3.59
N VAL A 4 -15.31 -4.43 -3.33
CA VAL A 4 -14.53 -4.49 -2.09
C VAL A 4 -14.68 -3.17 -1.32
N LYS A 5 -15.16 -3.29 -0.09
CA LYS A 5 -15.27 -2.22 0.89
C LYS A 5 -14.22 -2.46 1.97
N VAL A 6 -13.39 -1.46 2.24
CA VAL A 6 -12.42 -1.50 3.34
C VAL A 6 -12.82 -0.49 4.39
N VAL A 7 -12.90 -0.92 5.65
CA VAL A 7 -13.22 -0.09 6.81
C VAL A 7 -11.96 0.11 7.63
N LEU A 8 -11.47 1.35 7.66
CA LEU A 8 -10.30 1.77 8.43
C LEU A 8 -10.71 2.37 9.76
N LEU A 9 -10.25 1.77 10.86
CA LEU A 9 -10.42 2.34 12.19
C LEU A 9 -9.37 3.43 12.43
N CYS A 10 -9.87 4.66 12.51
CA CYS A 10 -9.06 5.87 12.57
C CYS A 10 -9.17 6.52 13.96
N LYS A 11 -8.10 7.18 14.38
CA LYS A 11 -8.11 8.05 15.55
C LYS A 11 -8.52 9.47 15.16
N GLY A 12 -9.18 10.18 16.06
CA GLY A 12 -9.46 11.61 15.90
C GLY A 12 -10.86 11.86 15.36
N ARG A 13 -11.03 12.98 14.65
CA ARG A 13 -12.33 13.51 14.25
C ARG A 13 -12.44 13.66 12.74
N GLY A 14 -13.41 12.99 12.14
CA GLY A 14 -13.64 13.02 10.70
C GLY A 14 -14.63 14.11 10.25
N GLY A 15 -15.50 14.55 11.15
CA GLY A 15 -16.52 15.56 10.87
C GLY A 15 -16.03 17.00 11.07
N ASP A 16 -14.87 17.19 11.70
CA ASP A 16 -14.31 18.51 11.94
C ASP A 16 -13.53 19.02 10.71
N ALA A 17 -14.18 19.87 9.93
CA ALA A 17 -13.57 20.54 8.78
C ALA A 17 -12.31 21.35 9.12
N ALA A 18 -12.27 22.01 10.28
CA ALA A 18 -11.14 22.85 10.67
C ALA A 18 -9.91 22.02 11.01
N SER A 19 -10.13 20.74 11.33
CA SER A 19 -9.05 19.80 11.50
C SER A 19 -8.26 19.62 10.20
N TYR A 20 -8.89 19.63 9.02
CA TYR A 20 -8.25 19.42 7.71
C TYR A 20 -7.58 20.70 7.19
N GLN A 21 -6.25 20.67 7.06
CA GLN A 21 -5.45 21.86 6.72
C GLN A 21 -4.58 21.62 5.46
N PRO A 22 -5.16 21.49 4.25
CA PRO A 22 -4.42 21.07 3.06
C PRO A 22 -3.25 22.01 2.70
N HIS A 23 -3.35 23.30 2.99
CA HIS A 23 -2.26 24.28 2.78
C HIS A 23 -1.19 24.29 3.88
N ARG A 24 -1.33 23.46 4.91
CA ARG A 24 -0.33 23.24 5.96
C ARG A 24 0.13 21.80 5.91
N ASP A 25 0.65 21.40 4.77
CA ASP A 25 1.09 20.03 4.51
C ASP A 25 2.23 19.60 5.45
N GLU A 26 2.95 20.55 6.06
CA GLU A 26 3.93 20.29 7.12
C GLU A 26 3.36 19.67 8.41
N SER A 27 2.03 19.70 8.59
CA SER A 27 1.34 19.31 9.83
C SER A 27 0.40 18.12 9.69
N GLN A 28 0.31 17.48 8.53
CA GLN A 28 -0.64 16.37 8.31
C GLN A 28 -0.29 15.08 9.08
N TRP A 29 0.89 15.03 9.71
CA TRP A 29 1.27 13.95 10.61
C TRP A 29 0.40 13.91 11.89
N TRP A 30 -0.23 15.03 12.28
CA TRP A 30 -1.21 15.05 13.36
C TRP A 30 -2.44 14.21 12.95
N ASN A 31 -2.85 13.29 13.83
CA ASN A 31 -3.86 12.25 13.54
C ASN A 31 -3.51 11.34 12.35
N ARG A 32 -2.24 11.31 11.92
CA ARG A 32 -1.70 10.38 10.92
C ARG A 32 -2.42 10.43 9.57
N ARG A 33 -2.82 11.63 9.13
CA ARG A 33 -3.52 11.78 7.85
C ARG A 33 -2.66 11.45 6.65
N ASP A 34 -1.36 11.75 6.74
CA ASP A 34 -0.34 11.29 5.81
C ASP A 34 -0.48 9.78 5.51
N ALA A 35 -0.69 8.97 6.55
CA ALA A 35 -0.86 7.52 6.41
C ALA A 35 -2.21 7.16 5.78
N LEU A 36 -3.29 7.88 6.12
CA LEU A 36 -4.62 7.66 5.55
C LEU A 36 -4.69 8.06 4.07
N VAL A 37 -4.05 9.16 3.66
CA VAL A 37 -3.92 9.55 2.24
C VAL A 37 -3.19 8.45 1.46
N ARG A 38 -2.11 7.92 2.03
CA ARG A 38 -1.39 6.79 1.42
C ARG A 38 -2.27 5.54 1.29
N CYS A 39 -3.18 5.30 2.25
CA CYS A 39 -4.18 4.23 2.15
C CYS A 39 -5.18 4.46 1.00
N VAL A 40 -5.64 5.70 0.83
CA VAL A 40 -6.48 6.12 -0.30
C VAL A 40 -5.78 5.86 -1.64
N SER A 41 -4.53 6.33 -1.79
CA SER A 41 -3.74 6.11 -3.01
C SER A 41 -3.55 4.62 -3.30
N ALA A 42 -3.09 3.86 -2.31
CA ALA A 42 -2.83 2.43 -2.42
C ALA A 42 -4.05 1.61 -2.84
N PHE A 43 -5.21 1.90 -2.25
CA PHE A 43 -6.40 1.09 -2.46
C PHE A 43 -7.22 1.54 -3.67
N LEU A 44 -7.57 2.83 -3.71
CA LEU A 44 -8.51 3.37 -4.71
C LEU A 44 -7.82 3.68 -6.04
N HIS A 45 -6.55 4.08 -5.99
CA HIS A 45 -5.74 4.40 -7.17
C HIS A 45 -4.64 3.35 -7.45
N GLY A 46 -4.69 2.21 -6.75
CA GLY A 46 -3.87 1.04 -7.03
C GLY A 46 -4.44 0.16 -8.16
N PRO A 47 -3.84 -1.02 -8.40
CA PRO A 47 -4.15 -1.88 -9.55
C PRO A 47 -5.64 -2.22 -9.66
N SER A 48 -6.26 -2.13 -10.84
CA SER A 48 -7.70 -2.39 -11.04
C SER A 48 -7.98 -3.02 -12.41
N SER A 49 -8.84 -4.04 -12.47
CA SER A 49 -9.10 -4.88 -13.65
C SER A 49 -10.60 -5.13 -13.86
N ALA A 50 -10.95 -5.92 -14.87
CA ALA A 50 -12.29 -6.47 -15.06
C ALA A 50 -12.81 -7.27 -13.84
N TYR A 51 -11.95 -7.78 -12.97
CA TYR A 51 -12.37 -8.45 -11.73
C TYR A 51 -12.82 -7.47 -10.64
N CYS A 52 -12.57 -6.17 -10.79
CA CYS A 52 -12.93 -5.13 -9.84
C CYS A 52 -14.17 -4.35 -10.31
N THR A 53 -15.34 -4.55 -9.66
CA THR A 53 -16.53 -3.72 -9.97
C THR A 53 -16.32 -2.29 -9.49
N SER A 54 -15.88 -2.19 -8.23
CA SER A 54 -15.66 -0.92 -7.56
C SER A 54 -14.95 -1.17 -6.23
N ARG A 55 -14.35 -0.10 -5.71
CA ARG A 55 -13.74 -0.03 -4.38
C ARG A 55 -14.32 1.12 -3.59
N GLU A 56 -14.44 0.90 -2.29
CA GLU A 56 -14.80 1.93 -1.32
C GLU A 56 -13.90 1.81 -0.10
N LEU A 57 -13.34 2.94 0.32
CA LEU A 57 -12.60 3.05 1.57
C LEU A 57 -13.44 3.87 2.56
N VAL A 58 -13.73 3.34 3.74
CA VAL A 58 -14.49 4.02 4.78
C VAL A 58 -13.58 4.32 5.96
N LEU A 59 -13.38 5.59 6.26
CA LEU A 59 -12.62 6.04 7.44
C LEU A 59 -13.58 6.24 8.60
N VAL A 60 -13.48 5.40 9.63
CA VAL A 60 -14.32 5.48 10.84
C VAL A 60 -13.51 6.12 11.96
N HIS A 61 -13.86 7.34 12.31
CA HIS A 61 -13.17 8.14 13.33
C HIS A 61 -13.73 7.88 14.73
N ASP A 62 -12.88 7.64 15.72
CA ASP A 62 -13.30 7.17 17.05
C ASP A 62 -13.70 8.26 18.05
N GLU A 63 -13.36 9.53 17.79
CA GLU A 63 -13.74 10.64 18.69
C GLU A 63 -15.12 11.22 18.36
N ASP A 64 -15.53 11.21 17.10
CA ASP A 64 -16.82 11.75 16.65
C ASP A 64 -17.70 10.74 15.91
N TRP A 65 -17.22 9.51 15.72
CA TRP A 65 -17.93 8.44 14.98
C TRP A 65 -18.34 8.86 13.58
N ALA A 66 -17.67 9.86 13.02
CA ALA A 66 -17.83 10.29 11.65
C ALA A 66 -17.28 9.22 10.71
N ARG A 67 -18.00 9.01 9.62
CA ARG A 67 -17.64 8.03 8.59
C ARG A 67 -17.41 8.75 7.27
N MET A 68 -16.15 8.83 6.86
CA MET A 68 -15.80 9.36 5.55
C MET A 68 -15.76 8.21 4.56
N HIS A 69 -16.78 8.10 3.72
CA HIS A 69 -16.82 7.16 2.61
C HIS A 69 -16.07 7.77 1.43
N VAL A 70 -15.08 7.06 0.91
CA VAL A 70 -14.15 7.54 -0.12
C VAL A 70 -14.15 6.55 -1.28
N THR A 71 -14.39 7.06 -2.48
CA THR A 71 -14.28 6.31 -3.74
C THR A 71 -13.32 7.02 -4.69
N LYS A 72 -12.82 6.28 -5.69
CA LYS A 72 -11.88 6.81 -6.69
C LYS A 72 -12.49 8.01 -7.42
N GLY A 73 -11.74 9.10 -7.52
CA GLY A 73 -12.02 10.23 -8.41
C GLY A 73 -11.02 10.28 -9.57
N ASP A 74 -10.96 11.42 -10.26
CA ASP A 74 -10.26 11.53 -11.55
C ASP A 74 -8.86 12.15 -11.45
N ALA A 75 -8.55 12.86 -10.35
CA ALA A 75 -7.26 13.52 -10.17
C ALA A 75 -6.22 12.67 -9.42
N THR A 76 -4.95 13.09 -9.50
CA THR A 76 -3.85 12.47 -8.74
C THR A 76 -4.11 12.52 -7.23
N PRO A 77 -3.97 11.39 -6.50
CA PRO A 77 -4.26 11.31 -5.07
C PRO A 77 -3.13 11.85 -4.18
N SER A 78 -2.65 13.07 -4.44
CA SER A 78 -1.67 13.75 -3.57
C SER A 78 -2.26 14.05 -2.19
N GLU A 79 -1.39 14.32 -1.21
CA GLU A 79 -1.83 14.64 0.15
C GLU A 79 -2.71 15.88 0.17
N PHE A 80 -2.32 16.91 -0.59
CA PHE A 80 -3.10 18.13 -0.76
C PHE A 80 -4.51 17.83 -1.29
N ASN A 81 -4.62 17.09 -2.40
CA ASN A 81 -5.89 16.84 -3.08
C ASN A 81 -6.85 16.03 -2.20
N VAL A 82 -6.36 14.97 -1.57
CA VAL A 82 -7.17 14.10 -0.72
C VAL A 82 -7.62 14.81 0.56
N VAL A 83 -6.72 15.53 1.23
CA VAL A 83 -7.06 16.28 2.45
C VAL A 83 -8.03 17.42 2.13
N ASN A 84 -7.87 18.09 0.98
CA ASN A 84 -8.82 19.11 0.55
C ASN A 84 -10.21 18.52 0.29
N ALA A 85 -10.30 17.35 -0.35
CA ALA A 85 -11.57 16.66 -0.56
C ALA A 85 -12.27 16.30 0.77
N TRP A 86 -11.53 15.81 1.77
CA TRP A 86 -12.08 15.56 3.10
C TRP A 86 -12.56 16.84 3.78
N ARG A 87 -11.79 17.92 3.66
CA ARG A 87 -12.18 19.24 4.19
C ARG A 87 -13.48 19.73 3.59
N GLU A 88 -13.59 19.77 2.26
CA GLU A 88 -14.78 20.21 1.54
C GLU A 88 -16.00 19.38 1.95
N THR A 89 -15.82 18.06 2.06
CA THR A 89 -16.91 17.15 2.47
C THR A 89 -17.32 17.38 3.92
N ALA A 90 -16.38 17.65 4.82
CA ALA A 90 -16.68 17.98 6.21
C ALA A 90 -17.35 19.36 6.35
N GLN A 91 -17.04 20.33 5.49
CA GLN A 91 -17.71 21.64 5.46
C GLN A 91 -19.11 21.56 4.87
N HIS A 92 -19.29 20.71 3.86
CA HIS A 92 -20.48 20.62 3.05
C HIS A 92 -20.94 19.17 2.91
N ALA A 93 -21.42 18.58 4.01
CA ALA A 93 -21.80 17.15 4.09
C ALA A 93 -22.82 16.67 3.02
N LYS A 94 -23.44 17.60 2.27
CA LYS A 94 -24.42 17.31 1.20
C LYS A 94 -23.94 17.69 -0.22
N ALA A 95 -22.77 18.30 -0.38
CA ALA A 95 -22.29 18.75 -1.69
C ALA A 95 -21.25 17.76 -2.24
N SER A 96 -21.51 17.18 -3.41
CA SER A 96 -20.51 16.40 -4.15
C SER A 96 -19.60 17.34 -4.94
N SER A 97 -18.30 17.34 -4.64
CA SER A 97 -17.28 18.05 -5.44
C SER A 97 -16.98 17.25 -6.71
N ALA A 98 -17.24 17.83 -7.89
CA ALA A 98 -17.22 17.13 -9.18
C ALA A 98 -15.81 17.00 -9.82
N SER A 99 -14.73 17.45 -9.17
CA SER A 99 -13.39 17.49 -9.76
C SER A 99 -12.25 17.10 -8.81
N SER A 100 -12.53 16.24 -7.84
CA SER A 100 -11.57 15.84 -6.81
C SER A 100 -10.82 14.55 -7.18
N ALA A 101 -9.63 14.35 -6.61
CA ALA A 101 -8.89 13.09 -6.68
C ALA A 101 -9.70 11.92 -6.12
N VAL A 102 -10.60 12.21 -5.18
CA VAL A 102 -11.51 11.25 -4.58
C VAL A 102 -12.91 11.83 -4.47
N ALA A 103 -13.92 11.00 -4.64
CA ALA A 103 -15.28 11.33 -4.27
C ALA A 103 -15.50 10.93 -2.81
N CYS A 104 -16.00 11.88 -2.01
CA CYS A 104 -16.16 11.72 -0.58
C CYS A 104 -17.62 11.93 -0.18
N LYS A 105 -18.09 11.13 0.78
CA LYS A 105 -19.38 11.30 1.45
C LYS A 105 -19.19 11.16 2.95
N LEU A 106 -19.57 12.20 3.69
CA LEU A 106 -19.55 12.16 5.14
C LEU A 106 -20.90 11.67 5.66
N VAL A 107 -20.86 10.61 6.46
CA VAL A 107 -22.00 10.17 7.26
C VAL A 107 -21.64 10.41 8.72
N GLN A 108 -22.19 11.49 9.28
CA GLN A 108 -22.08 11.75 10.71
C GLN A 108 -22.97 10.77 11.46
N SER A 109 -22.39 10.04 12.40
CA SER A 109 -23.19 9.40 13.45
C SER A 109 -23.66 10.52 14.39
N ALA A 110 -24.85 10.39 14.98
CA ALA A 110 -25.27 11.30 16.04
C ALA A 110 -24.16 11.28 17.11
N LEU A 111 -23.46 12.40 17.28
CA LEU A 111 -22.48 12.54 18.34
C LEU A 111 -23.18 12.16 19.64
N SER A 112 -22.55 11.31 20.45
CA SER A 112 -22.93 11.18 21.85
C SER A 112 -22.72 12.56 22.49
N ILE A 113 -23.78 13.35 22.54
CA ILE A 113 -23.79 14.59 23.28
C ILE A 113 -23.75 14.16 24.74
N ALA A 114 -22.65 14.51 25.43
CA ALA A 114 -22.55 14.25 26.86
C ALA A 114 -23.79 14.83 27.55
N GLY A 115 -24.47 14.01 28.35
CA GLY A 115 -25.64 14.47 29.10
C GLY A 115 -25.27 15.69 29.95
N ALA A 116 -26.25 16.57 30.20
CA ALA A 116 -26.05 17.76 31.02
C ALA A 116 -25.34 17.43 32.35
N ASP A 117 -25.70 16.30 32.97
CA ASP A 117 -25.09 15.80 34.21
C ASP A 117 -23.60 15.49 34.08
N THR A 118 -23.17 14.93 32.94
CA THR A 118 -21.75 14.59 32.69
C THR A 118 -20.90 15.84 32.56
N VAL A 119 -21.40 16.86 31.85
CA VAL A 119 -20.67 18.13 31.68
C VAL A 119 -20.71 18.96 32.97
N ALA A 120 -21.81 18.91 33.72
CA ALA A 120 -21.91 19.52 35.04
C ALA A 120 -20.87 18.95 36.03
N ALA A 121 -20.60 17.64 35.93
CA ALA A 121 -19.64 16.92 36.78
C ALA A 121 -18.15 17.23 36.49
N MET A 122 -17.81 17.88 35.37
CA MET A 122 -16.43 18.28 35.06
C MET A 122 -15.86 19.20 36.14
N GLU A 123 -14.61 19.01 36.56
CA GLU A 123 -14.08 19.67 37.76
C GLU A 123 -13.88 21.18 37.53
N SER A 124 -13.44 21.55 36.33
CA SER A 124 -13.02 22.92 36.03
C SER A 124 -13.87 23.62 34.96
N LYS A 125 -13.95 24.96 35.04
CA LYS A 125 -14.56 25.77 33.96
C LYS A 125 -13.79 25.67 32.64
N ARG A 126 -12.49 25.32 32.70
CA ARG A 126 -11.65 25.10 31.52
C ARG A 126 -12.10 23.83 30.79
N GLU A 127 -12.28 22.73 31.52
CA GLU A 127 -12.79 21.48 30.94
C GLU A 127 -14.15 21.68 30.27
N VAL A 128 -15.08 22.38 30.91
CA VAL A 128 -16.40 22.66 30.30
C VAL A 128 -16.26 23.50 29.02
N LEU A 129 -15.39 24.52 29.02
CA LEU A 129 -15.17 25.34 27.82
C LEU A 129 -14.53 24.52 26.70
N GLU A 130 -13.48 23.76 27.02
CA GLU A 130 -12.81 22.90 26.05
C GLU A 130 -13.78 21.85 25.52
N HIS A 131 -14.67 21.31 26.36
CA HIS A 131 -15.75 20.43 25.95
C HIS A 131 -16.73 21.11 24.99
N LEU A 132 -17.19 22.32 25.28
CA LEU A 132 -18.06 23.12 24.40
C LEU A 132 -17.39 23.39 23.05
N GLN A 133 -16.16 23.93 23.06
CA GLN A 133 -15.39 24.21 21.86
C GLN A 133 -15.11 22.95 21.05
N LYS A 134 -15.06 21.81 21.73
CA LYS A 134 -14.86 20.49 21.13
C LYS A 134 -16.16 19.91 20.56
N HIS A 135 -17.36 20.21 21.06
CA HIS A 135 -18.59 19.49 20.65
C HIS A 135 -19.65 20.36 19.97
N CYS A 136 -19.54 21.68 20.07
CA CYS A 136 -20.43 22.60 19.38
C CYS A 136 -19.87 23.03 18.02
N ASP A 137 -20.74 23.30 17.05
CA ASP A 137 -20.33 23.86 15.78
C ASP A 137 -19.79 25.30 15.92
N MET A 138 -19.02 25.74 14.93
CA MET A 138 -18.35 27.04 14.98
C MET A 138 -19.32 28.22 14.97
N ASP A 139 -20.51 28.09 14.39
CA ASP A 139 -21.48 29.17 14.30
C ASP A 139 -22.21 29.37 15.63
N PHE A 140 -22.55 28.29 16.31
CA PHE A 140 -23.02 28.28 17.69
C PHE A 140 -21.97 28.88 18.64
N LEU A 141 -20.71 28.44 18.54
CA LEU A 141 -19.62 28.99 19.34
C LEU A 141 -19.42 30.49 19.09
N ARG A 142 -19.56 30.97 17.85
CA ARG A 142 -19.52 32.41 17.52
C ARG A 142 -20.70 33.16 18.13
N GLY A 143 -21.90 32.59 18.08
CA GLY A 143 -23.10 33.15 18.72
C GLY A 143 -22.92 33.41 20.22
N HIS A 144 -22.25 32.49 20.92
CA HIS A 144 -21.94 32.62 22.35
C HIS A 144 -20.57 33.23 22.65
N ARG A 145 -19.83 33.72 21.65
CA ARG A 145 -18.47 34.30 21.77
C ARG A 145 -17.45 33.35 22.42
N LEU A 146 -17.62 32.05 22.22
CA LEU A 146 -16.75 30.99 22.73
C LEU A 146 -15.70 30.53 21.70
N ASN A 147 -15.63 31.13 20.51
CA ASN A 147 -14.71 30.72 19.43
C ASN A 147 -13.26 31.25 19.57
N SER A 148 -12.88 31.78 20.75
CA SER A 148 -11.54 32.34 21.02
C SER A 148 -10.67 31.37 21.85
N LYS A 149 -9.37 31.65 21.98
CA LYS A 149 -8.46 30.85 22.83
C LYS A 149 -9.02 30.69 24.26
N PRO A 150 -8.90 29.51 24.89
CA PRO A 150 -9.46 29.26 26.23
C PRO A 150 -9.11 30.36 27.24
N ASP A 151 -7.86 30.82 27.29
CA ASP A 151 -7.43 31.85 28.24
C ASP A 151 -8.16 33.20 28.08
N VAL A 152 -8.58 33.53 26.86
CA VAL A 152 -9.32 34.77 26.57
C VAL A 152 -10.77 34.63 27.01
N VAL A 153 -11.39 33.49 26.70
CA VAL A 153 -12.78 33.20 27.03
C VAL A 153 -12.96 33.03 28.54
N LEU A 154 -12.06 32.29 29.19
CA LEU A 154 -12.10 31.99 30.63
C LEU A 154 -11.94 33.23 31.52
N ARG A 155 -11.43 34.36 31.00
CA ARG A 155 -11.41 35.66 31.69
C ARG A 155 -12.77 36.35 31.72
N LYS A 156 -13.68 36.00 30.79
CA LYS A 156 -14.97 36.67 30.59
C LYS A 156 -16.19 35.80 30.90
N THR A 157 -15.98 34.52 31.21
CA THR A 157 -17.04 33.56 31.49
C THR A 157 -16.79 32.80 32.79
N ASN A 158 -17.85 32.16 33.30
CA ASN A 158 -17.81 31.28 34.47
C ASN A 158 -18.41 29.91 34.13
N LYS A 159 -18.20 28.91 35.00
CA LYS A 159 -18.65 27.53 34.76
C LYS A 159 -20.17 27.47 34.51
N GLN A 160 -20.99 28.16 35.30
CA GLN A 160 -22.45 28.15 35.15
C GLN A 160 -22.91 28.77 33.82
N ALA A 161 -22.26 29.82 33.32
CA ALA A 161 -22.56 30.38 32.01
C ALA A 161 -22.27 29.36 30.90
N LEU A 162 -21.15 28.65 31.00
CA LEU A 162 -20.78 27.60 30.06
C LEU A 162 -21.77 26.42 30.11
N LEU A 163 -22.15 25.97 31.31
CA LEU A 163 -23.16 24.91 31.46
C LEU A 163 -24.50 25.29 30.84
N ARG A 164 -24.96 26.54 30.99
CA ARG A 164 -26.18 27.02 30.31
C ARG A 164 -26.08 27.00 28.79
N VAL A 165 -24.91 27.37 28.25
CA VAL A 165 -24.66 27.27 26.80
C VAL A 165 -24.67 25.81 26.35
N TRP A 166 -24.15 24.90 27.17
CA TRP A 166 -24.24 23.46 26.89
C TRP A 166 -25.69 22.96 26.92
N ASP A 167 -26.48 23.36 27.91
CA ASP A 167 -27.89 22.99 28.01
C ASP A 167 -28.67 23.47 26.76
N GLU A 168 -28.43 24.70 26.31
CA GLU A 168 -29.00 25.26 25.07
C GLU A 168 -28.61 24.45 23.83
N TRP A 169 -27.33 24.08 23.73
CA TRP A 169 -26.84 23.21 22.66
C TRP A 169 -27.56 21.86 22.67
N THR A 170 -27.64 21.20 23.83
CA THR A 170 -28.27 19.88 23.97
C THR A 170 -29.78 19.89 23.74
N ALA A 171 -30.48 20.94 24.16
CA ALA A 171 -31.91 21.12 23.92
C ALA A 171 -32.24 21.22 22.43
N THR A 172 -31.34 21.83 21.66
CA THR A 172 -31.50 22.02 20.21
C THR A 172 -31.13 20.77 19.40
N HIS A 173 -30.19 19.97 19.91
CA HIS A 173 -29.61 18.83 19.16
C HIS A 173 -30.03 17.44 19.66
N GLY A 174 -30.82 17.36 20.73
CA GLY A 174 -31.38 16.11 21.27
C GLY A 174 -30.41 15.31 22.15
N THR A 175 -30.93 14.70 23.23
CA THR A 175 -30.15 14.02 24.28
C THR A 175 -30.26 12.48 24.27
N THR A 176 -30.57 11.86 23.13
CA THR A 176 -30.44 10.40 23.05
C THR A 176 -28.98 10.01 22.88
N ALA A 177 -28.25 9.99 24.00
CA ALA A 177 -26.90 9.47 24.07
C ALA A 177 -26.96 7.95 23.83
N ALA A 178 -26.94 7.54 22.56
CA ALA A 178 -26.66 6.17 22.20
C ALA A 178 -25.33 5.76 22.87
N SER A 179 -25.27 4.59 23.50
CA SER A 179 -24.02 4.14 24.09
C SER A 179 -22.98 3.97 22.98
N LYS A 180 -21.68 4.06 23.31
CA LYS A 180 -20.61 3.76 22.34
C LYS A 180 -20.82 2.41 21.66
N LYS A 181 -21.33 1.41 22.40
CA LYS A 181 -21.67 0.09 21.87
C LYS A 181 -22.76 0.17 20.81
N ASP A 182 -23.83 0.94 21.06
CA ASP A 182 -24.95 1.09 20.12
C ASP A 182 -24.51 1.82 18.85
N VAL A 183 -23.70 2.87 18.98
CA VAL A 183 -23.13 3.60 17.85
C VAL A 183 -22.26 2.68 16.99
N VAL A 184 -21.31 1.96 17.61
CA VAL A 184 -20.45 1.00 16.89
C VAL A 184 -21.29 -0.09 16.23
N ASN A 185 -22.28 -0.63 16.94
CA ASN A 185 -23.19 -1.65 16.40
C ASN A 185 -23.95 -1.13 15.17
N ALA A 186 -24.50 0.08 15.24
CA ALA A 186 -25.18 0.71 14.10
C ALA A 186 -24.24 0.94 12.92
N ILE A 187 -23.01 1.40 13.18
CA ILE A 187 -21.99 1.62 12.15
C ILE A 187 -21.63 0.31 11.45
N PHE A 188 -21.27 -0.73 12.22
CA PHE A 188 -20.88 -2.03 11.63
C PHE A 188 -22.04 -2.70 10.91
N HIS A 189 -23.25 -2.59 11.46
CA HIS A 189 -24.46 -3.07 10.78
C HIS A 189 -24.62 -2.42 9.40
N ASP A 190 -24.46 -1.09 9.32
CA ASP A 190 -24.52 -0.33 8.07
C ASP A 190 -23.39 -0.71 7.09
N MET A 191 -22.15 -0.87 7.59
CA MET A 191 -21.00 -1.25 6.74
C MET A 191 -21.18 -2.63 6.09
N LEU A 192 -21.83 -3.56 6.80
CA LEU A 192 -22.12 -4.91 6.33
C LEU A 192 -23.29 -4.98 5.35
N GLN A 193 -24.09 -3.91 5.19
CA GLN A 193 -25.19 -3.94 4.24
C GLN A 193 -24.68 -4.10 2.80
N PRO A 194 -25.40 -4.86 1.96
CA PRO A 194 -25.16 -4.90 0.52
C PRO A 194 -25.19 -3.48 -0.06
N ARG A 195 -24.22 -3.15 -0.91
CA ARG A 195 -24.14 -1.82 -1.55
C ARG A 195 -25.41 -1.47 -2.32
N ASP A 196 -26.00 -2.46 -2.99
CA ASP A 196 -27.24 -2.35 -3.75
C ASP A 196 -27.88 -3.73 -3.93
N ALA A 197 -29.04 -3.78 -4.60
CA ALA A 197 -29.82 -5.01 -4.78
C ALA A 197 -29.14 -6.06 -5.68
N SER A 198 -28.08 -5.73 -6.42
CA SER A 198 -27.33 -6.69 -7.23
C SER A 198 -26.42 -7.58 -6.39
N ILE A 199 -25.96 -7.08 -5.24
CA ILE A 199 -25.16 -7.83 -4.28
C ILE A 199 -26.06 -8.84 -3.56
N LYS A 200 -25.76 -10.13 -3.72
CA LYS A 200 -26.49 -11.24 -3.11
C LYS A 200 -25.76 -11.86 -1.94
N ARG A 201 -24.45 -11.63 -1.86
CA ARG A 201 -23.58 -12.28 -0.88
C ARG A 201 -22.56 -11.29 -0.33
N VAL A 202 -22.37 -11.34 0.99
CA VAL A 202 -21.39 -10.54 1.71
C VAL A 202 -20.44 -11.47 2.46
N ILE A 203 -19.13 -11.22 2.34
CA ILE A 203 -18.08 -11.85 3.16
C ILE A 203 -17.41 -10.74 3.96
N ALA A 204 -17.28 -10.92 5.27
CA ALA A 204 -16.54 -10.04 6.14
C ALA A 204 -15.19 -10.67 6.51
N ALA A 205 -14.15 -9.84 6.69
CA ALA A 205 -12.90 -10.31 7.28
C ALA A 205 -12.24 -9.24 8.14
N THR A 206 -11.50 -9.67 9.16
CA THR A 206 -10.56 -8.82 9.90
C THR A 206 -9.13 -9.08 9.41
N LEU A 207 -8.37 -8.01 9.17
CA LEU A 207 -6.96 -8.08 8.78
C LEU A 207 -6.11 -7.58 9.93
N HIS A 208 -5.33 -8.48 10.54
CA HIS A 208 -4.45 -8.17 11.66
C HIS A 208 -3.27 -9.14 11.71
N GLU A 209 -2.07 -8.68 12.07
CA GLU A 209 -0.86 -9.52 12.12
C GLU A 209 -0.94 -10.64 13.16
N SER A 210 -1.82 -10.50 14.16
CA SER A 210 -2.04 -11.53 15.17
C SER A 210 -3.00 -12.64 14.73
N SER A 211 -3.63 -12.53 13.56
CA SER A 211 -4.49 -13.59 13.02
C SER A 211 -3.66 -14.85 12.79
N ASP A 212 -4.18 -16.01 13.20
CA ASP A 212 -3.46 -17.28 13.05
C ASP A 212 -3.31 -17.67 11.57
N ALA A 213 -4.38 -17.50 10.79
CA ALA A 213 -4.43 -17.85 9.38
C ALA A 213 -3.85 -16.74 8.50
N GLU A 214 -2.99 -17.11 7.56
CA GLU A 214 -2.57 -16.24 6.47
C GLU A 214 -3.63 -16.26 5.36
N LEU A 215 -3.86 -15.12 4.70
CA LEU A 215 -4.78 -15.01 3.58
C LEU A 215 -4.34 -15.97 2.47
N PRO A 216 -5.11 -17.02 2.14
CA PRO A 216 -4.66 -18.09 1.27
C PRO A 216 -4.84 -17.69 -0.19
N CYS A 217 -4.15 -16.63 -0.62
CA CYS A 217 -4.19 -16.10 -1.99
C CYS A 217 -3.38 -16.93 -2.99
N PHE A 218 -2.54 -17.83 -2.51
CA PHE A 218 -1.63 -18.63 -3.32
C PHE A 218 -2.14 -20.07 -3.44
N ASN A 219 -1.61 -20.80 -4.43
CA ASN A 219 -1.93 -22.18 -4.85
C ASN A 219 -2.80 -22.25 -6.12
N THR A 220 -2.53 -23.26 -6.95
CA THR A 220 -3.09 -23.48 -8.29
C THR A 220 -4.61 -23.65 -8.35
N ASP A 221 -5.22 -24.01 -7.23
CA ASP A 221 -6.64 -24.40 -7.21
C ASP A 221 -7.58 -23.20 -7.03
N LEU A 222 -7.03 -21.98 -6.88
CA LEU A 222 -7.83 -20.75 -6.84
C LEU A 222 -8.11 -20.27 -8.27
N ALA A 223 -9.24 -20.70 -8.83
CA ALA A 223 -9.75 -20.08 -10.03
C ALA A 223 -10.15 -18.62 -9.72
N PRO A 224 -9.66 -17.63 -10.49
CA PRO A 224 -10.13 -16.26 -10.38
C PRO A 224 -11.66 -16.22 -10.53
N THR A 225 -12.34 -15.45 -9.67
CA THR A 225 -13.79 -15.28 -9.76
C THR A 225 -14.15 -13.87 -10.20
N ASP A 226 -15.18 -13.78 -11.03
CA ASP A 226 -15.78 -12.54 -11.46
C ASP A 226 -17.23 -12.40 -10.98
N ASP A 227 -17.59 -12.97 -9.83
CA ASP A 227 -18.95 -12.89 -9.27
C ASP A 227 -19.41 -11.43 -8.97
N PRO A 228 -20.27 -10.81 -9.81
CA PRO A 228 -20.81 -9.46 -9.61
C PRO A 228 -21.70 -9.33 -8.37
N SER A 229 -22.18 -10.46 -7.85
CA SER A 229 -23.07 -10.49 -6.70
C SER A 229 -22.34 -10.54 -5.36
N LEU A 230 -21.01 -10.64 -5.37
CA LEU A 230 -20.17 -10.71 -4.18
C LEU A 230 -19.68 -9.33 -3.74
N GLN A 231 -19.89 -9.05 -2.45
CA GLN A 231 -19.26 -7.95 -1.71
C GLN A 231 -18.33 -8.49 -0.63
N ILE A 232 -17.13 -7.93 -0.57
CA ILE A 232 -16.15 -8.20 0.50
C ILE A 232 -16.06 -6.96 1.38
N VAL A 233 -16.15 -7.13 2.71
CA VAL A 233 -15.99 -6.07 3.71
C VAL A 233 -14.79 -6.39 4.61
N LEU A 234 -13.72 -5.64 4.46
CA LEU A 234 -12.47 -5.84 5.22
C LEU A 234 -12.36 -4.80 6.33
N PHE A 235 -12.20 -5.24 7.57
CA PHE A 235 -11.96 -4.37 8.72
C PHE A 235 -10.50 -4.41 9.13
N LEU A 236 -9.87 -3.24 9.25
CA LEU A 236 -8.48 -3.15 9.65
C LEU A 236 -8.13 -1.85 10.38
N GLY A 237 -7.11 -1.95 11.23
CA GLY A 237 -6.54 -0.80 11.90
C GLY A 237 -5.75 0.08 10.93
N ALA A 238 -5.86 1.40 11.09
CA ALA A 238 -5.05 2.37 10.35
C ALA A 238 -4.15 3.18 11.27
N VAL A 239 -4.76 3.83 12.27
CA VAL A 239 -4.06 4.63 13.29
C VAL A 239 -4.21 4.00 14.68
N ARG A 240 -5.24 3.18 14.83
CA ARG A 240 -5.48 2.32 15.99
C ARG A 240 -5.98 0.96 15.52
N ASP A 241 -5.83 -0.03 16.37
CA ASP A 241 -6.40 -1.35 16.13
C ASP A 241 -7.88 -1.41 16.53
N MET A 242 -8.53 -2.47 16.07
CA MET A 242 -9.87 -2.84 16.53
C MET A 242 -9.79 -3.28 17.98
N THR A 243 -10.64 -2.69 18.83
CA THR A 243 -10.74 -3.11 20.23
C THR A 243 -11.44 -4.47 20.35
N PRO A 244 -11.20 -5.25 21.42
CA PRO A 244 -11.91 -6.49 21.65
C PRO A 244 -13.43 -6.32 21.66
N THR A 245 -13.93 -5.20 22.18
CA THR A 245 -15.36 -4.87 22.18
C THR A 245 -15.91 -4.67 20.77
N GLU A 246 -15.20 -3.93 19.91
CA GLU A 246 -15.59 -3.75 18.51
C GLU A 246 -15.59 -5.09 17.76
N ASN A 247 -14.55 -5.91 17.96
CA ASN A 247 -14.46 -7.23 17.34
C ASN A 247 -15.63 -8.15 17.76
N ASN A 248 -15.99 -8.15 19.04
CA ASN A 248 -17.13 -8.93 19.54
C ASN A 248 -18.46 -8.46 18.92
N ILE A 249 -18.65 -7.14 18.74
CA ILE A 249 -19.84 -6.59 18.08
C ILE A 249 -19.89 -7.04 16.62
N LEU A 250 -18.76 -6.98 15.90
CA LEU A 250 -18.67 -7.44 14.51
C LEU A 250 -19.03 -8.93 14.40
N GLN A 251 -18.47 -9.78 15.26
CA GLN A 251 -18.78 -11.21 15.30
C GLN A 251 -20.27 -11.47 15.54
N GLN A 252 -20.89 -10.78 16.51
CA GLN A 252 -22.31 -10.91 16.81
C GLN A 252 -23.20 -10.49 15.63
N LEU A 253 -22.86 -9.38 14.96
CA LEU A 253 -23.59 -8.88 13.81
C LEU A 253 -23.49 -9.84 12.62
N CYS A 254 -22.28 -10.33 12.32
CA CYS A 254 -22.07 -11.29 11.25
C CYS A 254 -22.85 -12.59 11.50
N ALA A 255 -22.80 -13.13 12.74
CA ALA A 255 -23.59 -14.30 13.11
C ALA A 255 -25.10 -14.07 12.96
N THR A 256 -25.60 -12.91 13.41
CA THR A 256 -27.04 -12.58 13.32
C THR A 256 -27.51 -12.41 11.88
N GLN A 257 -26.66 -11.87 11.01
CA GLN A 257 -26.97 -11.62 9.59
C GLN A 257 -26.58 -12.80 8.68
N ASN A 258 -26.09 -13.91 9.23
CA ASN A 258 -25.54 -15.05 8.48
C ASN A 258 -24.45 -14.64 7.47
N ILE A 259 -23.60 -13.69 7.84
CA ILE A 259 -22.44 -13.24 7.06
C ILE A 259 -21.21 -14.02 7.54
N SER A 260 -20.51 -14.67 6.62
CA SER A 260 -19.23 -15.32 6.92
C SER A 260 -18.20 -14.28 7.36
N LEU A 261 -17.54 -14.54 8.49
CA LEU A 261 -16.49 -13.70 9.06
C LEU A 261 -15.25 -14.56 9.30
N THR A 262 -14.09 -14.12 8.80
CA THR A 262 -12.79 -14.78 9.04
C THR A 262 -11.73 -13.78 9.50
N GLY A 263 -10.77 -14.24 10.29
CA GLY A 263 -9.61 -13.45 10.70
C GLY A 263 -8.36 -13.89 9.93
N VAL A 264 -7.78 -12.99 9.14
CA VAL A 264 -6.60 -13.30 8.32
C VAL A 264 -5.47 -12.30 8.55
N ARG A 265 -4.23 -12.73 8.33
CA ARG A 265 -3.05 -11.86 8.16
C ARG A 265 -2.57 -11.94 6.72
N LEU A 266 -1.85 -10.93 6.24
CA LEU A 266 -1.28 -10.98 4.89
C LEU A 266 -0.01 -11.82 4.81
N GLY A 267 0.82 -11.81 5.85
CA GLY A 267 2.10 -12.52 5.87
C GLY A 267 2.73 -12.52 7.24
N ALA A 268 4.01 -12.89 7.31
CA ALA A 268 4.74 -13.02 8.57
C ALA A 268 5.16 -11.69 9.21
N VAL A 269 5.31 -10.64 8.40
CA VAL A 269 5.82 -9.33 8.82
C VAL A 269 4.66 -8.34 8.95
N PRO A 270 4.55 -7.60 10.08
CA PRO A 270 3.62 -6.49 10.19
C PRO A 270 4.01 -5.39 9.19
N GLU A 271 3.04 -4.83 8.49
CA GLU A 271 3.27 -3.81 7.46
C GLU A 271 2.40 -2.58 7.70
N PHE A 272 2.81 -1.44 7.14
CA PHE A 272 1.97 -0.26 7.15
C PHE A 272 0.64 -0.53 6.43
N THR A 273 -0.45 0.01 6.96
CA THR A 273 -1.80 -0.15 6.41
C THR A 273 -1.86 0.14 4.91
N SER A 274 -1.18 1.18 4.42
CA SER A 274 -1.15 1.48 2.98
C SER A 274 -0.53 0.35 2.13
N LYS A 275 0.49 -0.37 2.63
CA LYS A 275 1.07 -1.53 1.94
C LYS A 275 0.12 -2.72 1.97
N ILE A 276 -0.54 -2.96 3.10
CA ILE A 276 -1.60 -3.97 3.23
C ILE A 276 -2.66 -3.73 2.14
N LEU A 277 -3.09 -2.49 1.97
CA LEU A 277 -4.09 -2.13 0.96
C LEU A 277 -3.58 -2.25 -0.48
N SER A 278 -2.30 -1.98 -0.76
CA SER A 278 -1.71 -2.26 -2.07
C SER A 278 -1.78 -3.76 -2.40
N VAL A 279 -1.50 -4.63 -1.42
CA VAL A 279 -1.57 -6.09 -1.58
C VAL A 279 -3.02 -6.55 -1.80
N ILE A 280 -3.97 -6.04 -1.02
CA ILE A 280 -5.41 -6.32 -1.19
C ILE A 280 -5.91 -5.87 -2.57
N ALA A 281 -5.57 -4.64 -2.98
CA ALA A 281 -5.92 -4.11 -4.29
C ALA A 281 -5.37 -4.99 -5.40
N TYR A 282 -4.12 -5.44 -5.27
CA TYR A 282 -3.49 -6.35 -6.21
C TYR A 282 -4.23 -7.70 -6.31
N HIS A 283 -4.50 -8.37 -5.19
CA HIS A 283 -5.21 -9.66 -5.20
C HIS A 283 -6.65 -9.54 -5.72
N GLN A 284 -7.35 -8.44 -5.42
CA GLN A 284 -8.66 -8.18 -6.02
C GLN A 284 -8.55 -8.00 -7.53
N ALA A 285 -7.57 -7.23 -8.00
CA ALA A 285 -7.36 -7.00 -9.41
C ALA A 285 -6.96 -8.28 -10.18
N ARG A 286 -6.47 -9.30 -9.48
CA ARG A 286 -6.22 -10.64 -10.02
C ARG A 286 -7.42 -11.60 -9.89
N GLY A 287 -8.52 -11.18 -9.27
CA GLY A 287 -9.71 -12.01 -9.07
C GLY A 287 -9.56 -13.11 -8.02
N VAL A 288 -8.45 -13.14 -7.26
CA VAL A 288 -8.14 -14.21 -6.30
C VAL A 288 -8.54 -13.89 -4.86
N LEU A 289 -8.83 -12.62 -4.55
CA LEU A 289 -9.17 -12.19 -3.18
C LEU A 289 -10.46 -12.85 -2.65
N GLY A 290 -11.53 -12.87 -3.45
CA GLY A 290 -12.80 -13.50 -3.06
C GLY A 290 -12.66 -15.00 -2.78
N PRO A 291 -12.14 -15.79 -3.73
CA PRO A 291 -11.93 -17.23 -3.55
C PRO A 291 -11.02 -17.55 -2.36
N ALA A 292 -9.99 -16.74 -2.11
CA ALA A 292 -9.12 -16.90 -0.94
C ALA A 292 -9.88 -16.72 0.38
N LEU A 293 -10.77 -15.73 0.48
CA LEU A 293 -11.56 -15.49 1.69
C LEU A 293 -12.64 -16.57 1.88
N GLU A 294 -13.28 -17.04 0.81
CA GLU A 294 -14.22 -18.16 0.88
C GLU A 294 -13.55 -19.42 1.43
N ARG A 295 -12.35 -19.72 0.95
CA ARG A 295 -11.53 -20.82 1.47
C ARG A 295 -11.19 -20.63 2.94
N ALA A 296 -10.79 -19.42 3.34
CA ALA A 296 -10.48 -19.12 4.73
C ALA A 296 -11.70 -19.35 5.65
N CYS A 297 -12.89 -18.90 5.24
CA CYS A 297 -14.14 -19.15 5.95
C CYS A 297 -14.50 -20.65 6.05
N ALA A 298 -14.27 -21.41 4.97
CA ALA A 298 -14.53 -22.85 4.96
C ALA A 298 -13.64 -23.61 5.97
N VAL A 299 -12.34 -23.29 6.01
CA VAL A 299 -11.38 -23.93 6.92
C VAL A 299 -11.71 -23.66 8.39
N GLU A 300 -12.13 -22.44 8.74
CA GLU A 300 -12.55 -22.10 10.11
C GLU A 300 -13.79 -22.89 10.57
N THR A 301 -14.63 -23.34 9.63
CA THR A 301 -15.83 -24.13 9.94
C THR A 301 -15.51 -25.61 10.17
N GLU A 302 -14.49 -26.14 9.49
CA GLU A 302 -14.15 -27.57 9.49
C GLU A 302 -13.17 -27.97 10.60
N ALA A 303 -12.30 -27.08 11.06
CA ALA A 303 -11.29 -27.40 12.07
C ALA A 303 -11.00 -26.22 13.00
N PRO A 304 -10.69 -26.47 14.30
CA PRO A 304 -10.19 -25.41 15.17
C PRO A 304 -8.91 -24.82 14.55
N PRO A 305 -8.70 -23.50 14.63
CA PRO A 305 -7.55 -22.85 14.00
C PRO A 305 -6.28 -23.53 14.49
N ALA A 306 -5.53 -24.12 13.56
CA ALA A 306 -4.22 -24.65 13.88
C ALA A 306 -3.41 -23.48 14.44
N LYS A 307 -3.12 -23.53 15.75
CA LYS A 307 -2.32 -22.51 16.42
C LYS A 307 -1.11 -22.22 15.55
N ARG A 308 -0.83 -20.93 15.31
CA ARG A 308 0.35 -20.45 14.56
C ARG A 308 1.50 -21.43 14.75
N GLN A 309 1.82 -22.22 13.72
CA GLN A 309 2.99 -23.07 13.76
C GLN A 309 4.16 -22.13 13.90
N LYS A 310 4.68 -22.00 15.12
CA LYS A 310 5.93 -21.32 15.39
C LYS A 310 6.94 -22.15 14.65
N THR A 311 7.33 -21.71 13.45
CA THR A 311 8.40 -22.31 12.67
C THR A 311 9.64 -22.23 13.54
N THR A 312 9.88 -23.28 14.32
CA THR A 312 11.08 -23.54 15.13
C THR A 312 12.25 -23.97 14.25
N ALA A 313 12.14 -23.79 12.93
CA ALA A 313 13.27 -23.97 12.04
C ALA A 313 14.30 -22.90 12.37
N GLU A 314 15.45 -23.33 12.90
CA GLU A 314 16.75 -22.67 12.79
C GLU A 314 17.16 -22.53 11.31
N ALA A 315 16.25 -22.07 10.45
CA ALA A 315 16.58 -21.65 9.11
C ALA A 315 17.45 -20.42 9.29
N THR A 316 18.76 -20.57 9.10
CA THR A 316 19.70 -19.50 8.87
C THR A 316 19.21 -18.71 7.65
N SER A 317 18.27 -17.79 7.87
CA SER A 317 17.65 -17.04 6.78
C SER A 317 18.73 -16.22 6.11
N VAL A 318 18.99 -16.53 4.85
CA VAL A 318 20.03 -15.88 4.08
C VAL A 318 19.65 -14.39 3.92
N PRO A 319 20.60 -13.45 4.07
CA PRO A 319 20.30 -12.03 3.89
C PRO A 319 19.77 -11.77 2.49
N VAL A 320 18.57 -11.17 2.43
CA VAL A 320 17.97 -10.68 1.18
C VAL A 320 18.14 -9.17 1.13
N HIS A 321 18.60 -8.67 -0.01
CA HIS A 321 18.70 -7.24 -0.29
C HIS A 321 17.86 -6.91 -1.53
N MET A 322 17.05 -5.85 -1.45
CA MET A 322 16.30 -5.31 -2.58
C MET A 322 16.65 -3.83 -2.78
N HIS A 323 17.27 -3.52 -3.93
CA HIS A 323 17.58 -2.16 -4.34
C HIS A 323 16.61 -1.73 -5.43
N VAL A 324 15.77 -0.75 -5.14
CA VAL A 324 14.85 -0.15 -6.11
C VAL A 324 15.56 1.01 -6.80
N VAL A 325 15.56 1.05 -8.12
CA VAL A 325 16.07 2.16 -8.94
C VAL A 325 14.91 2.73 -9.72
N ALA A 326 14.54 3.97 -9.41
CA ALA A 326 13.43 4.68 -10.03
C ALA A 326 13.93 5.77 -10.97
N ALA A 327 13.55 5.68 -12.25
CA ALA A 327 13.89 6.69 -13.25
C ALA A 327 12.82 7.79 -13.26
N VAL A 328 13.20 9.03 -12.95
CA VAL A 328 12.29 10.14 -12.69
C VAL A 328 12.27 11.11 -13.88
N PRO A 329 11.12 11.40 -14.51
CA PRO A 329 11.01 12.27 -15.69
C PRO A 329 11.06 13.76 -15.30
N MET A 330 12.12 14.15 -14.62
CA MET A 330 12.48 15.54 -14.35
C MET A 330 13.97 15.64 -14.03
N ALA A 331 14.52 16.83 -14.20
CA ALA A 331 15.82 17.18 -13.63
C ALA A 331 15.77 17.19 -12.09
N SER A 332 16.90 16.95 -11.44
CA SER A 332 17.00 16.95 -9.97
C SER A 332 16.56 18.29 -9.35
N SER A 333 16.81 19.40 -10.03
CA SER A 333 16.39 20.75 -9.62
C SER A 333 14.86 20.97 -9.67
N GLY A 334 14.12 20.06 -10.30
CA GLY A 334 12.66 20.09 -10.34
C GLY A 334 11.99 19.58 -9.06
N VAL A 335 12.74 18.91 -8.18
CA VAL A 335 12.22 18.45 -6.87
C VAL A 335 12.02 19.66 -5.97
N SER A 336 10.77 19.86 -5.52
CA SER A 336 10.38 21.06 -4.78
C SER A 336 9.41 20.76 -3.64
N THR A 337 9.49 21.56 -2.58
CA THR A 337 8.51 21.59 -1.49
C THR A 337 7.30 22.46 -1.79
N ASP A 338 7.34 23.26 -2.86
CA ASP A 338 6.24 24.14 -3.25
C ASP A 338 4.98 23.34 -3.63
N LEU A 339 3.86 23.71 -3.01
CA LEU A 339 2.55 23.12 -3.26
C LEU A 339 2.09 23.35 -4.71
N GLY A 340 2.40 24.50 -5.30
CA GLY A 340 2.03 24.81 -6.69
C GLY A 340 2.77 23.95 -7.72
N SER A 341 3.91 23.39 -7.33
CA SER A 341 4.77 22.56 -8.17
C SER A 341 4.50 21.05 -8.04
N ARG A 342 3.51 20.64 -7.23
CA ARG A 342 3.17 19.23 -6.99
C ARG A 342 2.74 18.55 -8.30
N SER A 343 3.25 17.35 -8.54
CA SER A 343 3.01 16.59 -9.77
C SER A 343 2.87 15.10 -9.49
N GLN A 344 2.38 14.35 -10.48
CA GLN A 344 2.30 12.88 -10.40
C GLN A 344 3.68 12.25 -10.14
N ALA A 345 4.74 12.77 -10.76
CA ALA A 345 6.09 12.25 -10.57
C ALA A 345 6.59 12.49 -9.14
N LEU A 346 6.36 13.68 -8.56
CA LEU A 346 6.71 13.95 -7.16
C LEU A 346 5.92 13.06 -6.20
N TRP A 347 4.62 12.85 -6.48
CA TRP A 347 3.80 11.92 -5.69
C TRP A 347 4.30 10.48 -5.78
N ALA A 348 4.65 10.01 -6.97
CA ALA A 348 5.22 8.68 -7.18
C ALA A 348 6.56 8.51 -6.44
N MET A 349 7.42 9.53 -6.44
CA MET A 349 8.65 9.54 -5.65
C MET A 349 8.36 9.40 -4.15
N VAL A 350 7.42 10.18 -3.63
CA VAL A 350 6.99 10.12 -2.22
C VAL A 350 6.47 8.73 -1.86
N ARG A 351 5.63 8.15 -2.73
CA ARG A 351 5.07 6.81 -2.53
C ARG A 351 6.14 5.74 -2.57
N LEU A 352 7.03 5.75 -3.57
CA LEU A 352 8.15 4.80 -3.70
C LEU A 352 9.12 4.87 -2.51
N LEU A 353 9.42 6.08 -2.04
CA LEU A 353 10.27 6.29 -0.88
C LEU A 353 9.68 5.67 0.38
N VAL A 354 8.38 5.87 0.62
CA VAL A 354 7.70 5.27 1.77
C VAL A 354 7.61 3.76 1.65
N VAL A 355 7.13 3.22 0.51
CA VAL A 355 6.96 1.75 0.42
C VAL A 355 8.29 1.01 0.42
N THR A 356 9.35 1.59 -0.14
CA THR A 356 10.67 0.97 -0.17
C THR A 356 11.34 1.01 1.20
N LEU A 357 11.38 2.18 1.86
CA LEU A 357 12.25 2.39 3.03
C LEU A 357 11.53 2.28 4.37
N TRP A 358 10.24 2.61 4.47
CA TRP A 358 9.51 2.55 5.73
C TRP A 358 9.03 1.12 5.99
N ARG A 359 9.31 0.64 7.21
CA ARG A 359 8.89 -0.69 7.67
C ARG A 359 8.34 -0.64 9.09
N SER A 360 7.45 -1.58 9.39
CA SER A 360 7.09 -1.83 10.77
C SER A 360 8.25 -2.51 11.52
N ARG A 361 8.28 -2.35 12.84
CA ARG A 361 9.25 -3.10 13.67
C ARG A 361 8.87 -4.57 13.63
N ILE A 362 9.83 -5.45 13.29
CA ILE A 362 9.64 -6.90 13.39
C ILE A 362 9.49 -7.24 14.87
N ALA A 363 8.25 -7.40 15.32
CA ALA A 363 7.96 -7.45 16.76
C ALA A 363 8.31 -8.80 17.40
N SER A 364 8.50 -9.89 16.62
CA SER A 364 8.67 -11.24 17.21
C SER A 364 8.95 -12.40 16.24
N SER A 365 9.06 -12.21 14.92
CA SER A 365 9.50 -13.29 14.04
C SER A 365 11.02 -13.34 14.02
N GLY A 366 11.63 -14.52 14.20
CA GLY A 366 13.07 -14.73 14.00
C GLY A 366 13.51 -14.57 12.54
N GLU A 367 12.80 -13.77 11.76
CA GLU A 367 13.06 -13.52 10.35
C GLU A 367 14.11 -12.42 10.20
N VAL A 368 15.08 -12.64 9.32
CA VAL A 368 16.02 -11.59 8.95
C VAL A 368 15.27 -10.52 8.17
N PRO A 369 15.35 -9.24 8.60
CA PRO A 369 14.75 -8.15 7.86
C PRO A 369 15.34 -8.11 6.45
N LEU A 370 14.48 -8.03 5.43
CA LEU A 370 14.89 -7.65 4.08
C LEU A 370 15.70 -6.34 4.20
N THR A 371 16.82 -6.17 3.51
CA THR A 371 17.52 -4.88 3.47
C THR A 371 17.08 -4.13 2.22
N THR A 372 16.76 -2.83 2.31
CA THR A 372 16.34 -2.03 1.14
C THR A 372 17.14 -0.77 0.94
N ALA A 373 17.34 -0.44 -0.33
CA ALA A 373 17.81 0.86 -0.79
C ALA A 373 16.90 1.36 -1.92
N LEU A 374 16.84 2.69 -2.09
CA LEU A 374 16.13 3.34 -3.17
C LEU A 374 17.07 4.33 -3.86
N THR A 375 17.21 4.26 -5.17
CA THR A 375 17.89 5.28 -5.97
C THR A 375 16.91 5.97 -6.88
N PHE A 376 16.87 7.30 -6.86
CA PHE A 376 16.24 8.10 -7.91
C PHE A 376 17.28 8.50 -8.95
N VAL A 377 17.01 8.25 -10.22
CA VAL A 377 17.84 8.66 -11.36
C VAL A 377 17.08 9.73 -12.14
N PHE A 378 17.65 10.92 -12.20
CA PHE A 378 17.05 12.10 -12.83
C PHE A 378 17.56 12.31 -14.27
N GLU A 379 16.90 13.18 -15.03
CA GLU A 379 17.23 13.47 -16.43
C GLU A 379 18.60 14.15 -16.61
N ASP A 380 19.08 14.85 -15.59
CA ASP A 380 20.36 15.56 -15.55
C ASP A 380 21.52 14.67 -15.08
N ALA A 381 21.36 13.34 -15.16
CA ALA A 381 22.33 12.33 -14.75
C ALA A 381 22.72 12.36 -13.26
N VAL A 382 21.94 13.05 -12.43
CA VAL A 382 22.06 12.98 -10.97
C VAL A 382 21.39 11.69 -10.49
N ALA A 383 22.06 10.95 -9.61
CA ALA A 383 21.50 9.79 -8.94
C ALA A 383 21.54 9.96 -7.42
N LEU A 384 20.38 9.89 -6.78
CA LEU A 384 20.24 9.99 -5.33
C LEU A 384 19.92 8.62 -4.73
N THR A 385 20.89 8.00 -4.07
CA THR A 385 20.69 6.74 -3.33
C THR A 385 20.38 7.01 -1.86
N LEU A 386 19.29 6.42 -1.39
CA LEU A 386 18.75 6.54 -0.04
C LEU A 386 18.71 5.16 0.60
N LYS A 387 19.34 5.02 1.76
CA LYS A 387 19.25 3.78 2.56
C LYS A 387 18.26 3.96 3.69
N GLN A 388 17.61 2.86 4.05
CA GLN A 388 16.64 2.84 5.14
C GLN A 388 17.25 3.35 6.45
N ASP A 389 18.40 2.81 6.86
CA ASP A 389 19.02 3.11 8.16
C ASP A 389 19.57 4.54 8.27
N GLU A 390 19.73 5.23 7.15
CA GLU A 390 20.21 6.62 7.10
C GLU A 390 19.01 7.58 7.13
N LEU A 391 18.12 7.51 6.14
CA LEU A 391 17.03 8.47 5.99
C LEU A 391 15.92 8.28 7.04
N VAL A 392 15.47 7.04 7.25
CA VAL A 392 14.35 6.77 8.15
C VAL A 392 14.74 7.07 9.59
N THR A 393 15.98 6.72 9.98
CA THR A 393 16.53 7.05 11.30
C THR A 393 16.61 8.56 11.50
N ALA A 394 17.19 9.30 10.53
CA ALA A 394 17.31 10.75 10.63
C ALA A 394 15.95 11.46 10.73
N LEU A 395 14.93 11.01 9.99
CA LEU A 395 13.58 11.55 10.10
C LEU A 395 12.90 11.15 11.41
N ALA A 396 13.09 9.91 11.88
CA ALA A 396 12.55 9.46 13.15
C ALA A 396 13.12 10.26 14.34
N GLU A 397 14.41 10.59 14.32
CA GLU A 397 15.07 11.45 15.31
C GLU A 397 14.50 12.88 15.34
N GLN A 398 13.98 13.35 14.20
CA GLN A 398 13.25 14.63 14.10
C GLN A 398 11.77 14.52 14.49
N HIS A 399 11.35 13.42 15.13
CA HIS A 399 9.97 13.08 15.45
C HIS A 399 9.05 12.92 14.22
N GLN A 400 9.62 12.58 13.07
CA GLN A 400 8.90 12.37 11.80
C GLN A 400 8.89 10.88 11.41
N ALA A 401 8.54 10.01 12.35
CA ALA A 401 8.50 8.56 12.11
C ALA A 401 7.51 8.14 11.01
N ALA A 402 6.52 8.99 10.70
CA ALA A 402 5.67 8.86 9.53
C ALA A 402 5.57 10.25 8.86
N PRO A 403 6.46 10.53 7.89
CA PRO A 403 6.58 11.87 7.36
C PRO A 403 5.46 12.17 6.36
N CYS A 404 4.96 13.40 6.38
CA CYS A 404 4.05 13.89 5.34
C CYS A 404 4.76 14.07 3.99
N GLU A 405 3.99 14.32 2.94
CA GLU A 405 4.50 14.63 1.60
C GLU A 405 5.54 15.77 1.63
N TYR A 406 5.25 16.87 2.35
CA TYR A 406 6.18 17.99 2.52
C TYR A 406 7.51 17.59 3.16
N GLN A 407 7.46 16.82 4.26
CA GLN A 407 8.65 16.41 5.01
C GLN A 407 9.55 15.52 4.15
N ILE A 408 8.96 14.61 3.38
CA ILE A 408 9.69 13.76 2.43
C ILE A 408 10.36 14.61 1.35
N LEU A 409 9.60 15.49 0.68
CA LEU A 409 10.13 16.32 -0.40
C LEU A 409 11.20 17.30 0.10
N ARG A 410 11.04 17.83 1.32
CA ARG A 410 12.06 18.66 1.97
C ARG A 410 13.34 17.89 2.21
N ALA A 411 13.26 16.67 2.72
CA ALA A 411 14.42 15.82 2.92
C ALA A 411 15.11 15.56 1.56
N LEU A 412 14.36 15.18 0.53
CA LEU A 412 14.89 14.98 -0.82
C LEU A 412 15.63 16.21 -1.34
N CYS A 413 15.06 17.42 -1.21
CA CYS A 413 15.73 18.67 -1.60
C CYS A 413 17.08 18.85 -0.89
N GLN A 414 17.14 18.53 0.41
CA GLN A 414 18.38 18.63 1.20
C GLN A 414 19.45 17.64 0.74
N TYR A 415 19.07 16.39 0.47
CA TYR A 415 20.00 15.39 -0.04
C TYR A 415 20.47 15.71 -1.47
N LEU A 416 19.58 16.23 -2.32
CA LEU A 416 19.93 16.63 -3.70
C LEU A 416 20.88 17.83 -3.73
N ALA A 417 20.73 18.78 -2.81
CA ALA A 417 21.67 19.91 -2.69
C ALA A 417 23.11 19.47 -2.38
N ALA A 418 23.28 18.29 -1.77
CA ALA A 418 24.59 17.70 -1.47
C ALA A 418 25.03 16.64 -2.51
N ALA A 419 24.17 16.29 -3.46
CA ALA A 419 24.46 15.26 -4.46
C ALA A 419 25.40 15.83 -5.53
N THR A 420 26.43 15.06 -5.86
CA THR A 420 27.32 15.35 -6.99
C THR A 420 26.85 14.55 -8.21
N PRO A 421 26.70 15.18 -9.40
CA PRO A 421 26.45 14.45 -10.63
C PRO A 421 27.54 13.40 -10.87
N ASP A 422 27.17 12.23 -11.39
CA ASP A 422 28.14 11.28 -11.92
C ASP A 422 28.78 11.84 -13.21
N ALA A 423 29.97 11.33 -13.57
CA ALA A 423 30.69 11.79 -14.77
C ALA A 423 29.86 11.61 -16.05
N ASP A 424 29.11 10.50 -16.12
CA ASP A 424 28.12 10.21 -17.16
C ASP A 424 27.10 9.17 -16.66
N VAL A 425 26.02 9.00 -17.42
CA VAL A 425 24.93 8.07 -17.12
C VAL A 425 25.39 6.61 -17.14
N ALA A 426 26.39 6.25 -17.96
CA ALA A 426 26.87 4.87 -18.07
C ALA A 426 27.68 4.43 -16.83
N THR A 427 28.48 5.34 -16.27
CA THR A 427 29.25 5.16 -15.05
C THR A 427 28.31 5.01 -13.85
N MET A 428 27.31 5.90 -13.76
CA MET A 428 26.23 5.82 -12.77
C MET A 428 25.51 4.47 -12.84
N ALA A 429 25.08 4.06 -14.03
CA ALA A 429 24.38 2.79 -14.24
C ALA A 429 25.23 1.58 -13.84
N SER A 430 26.52 1.57 -14.20
CA SER A 430 27.44 0.49 -13.85
C SER A 430 27.60 0.32 -12.33
N ARG A 431 27.67 1.45 -11.60
CA ARG A 431 27.73 1.48 -10.13
C ARG A 431 26.47 0.93 -9.47
N LEU A 432 25.29 1.19 -10.04
CA LEU A 432 24.02 0.68 -9.49
C LEU A 432 23.83 -0.83 -9.69
N VAL A 433 24.44 -1.39 -10.73
CA VAL A 433 24.34 -2.84 -11.04
C VAL A 433 25.36 -3.65 -10.25
N GLU A 434 26.44 -3.03 -9.76
CA GLU A 434 27.52 -3.70 -9.05
C GLU A 434 27.02 -4.54 -7.86
N GLY A 435 27.42 -5.81 -7.83
CA GLY A 435 27.07 -6.74 -6.76
C GLY A 435 25.64 -7.27 -6.77
N SER A 436 24.80 -6.87 -7.75
CA SER A 436 23.46 -7.43 -7.96
C SER A 436 23.53 -8.85 -8.51
N THR A 437 22.71 -9.75 -7.98
CA THR A 437 22.64 -11.14 -8.47
C THR A 437 21.57 -11.32 -9.53
N MET A 438 20.56 -10.44 -9.54
CA MET A 438 19.44 -10.47 -10.47
C MET A 438 18.79 -9.09 -10.55
N ALA A 439 18.21 -8.78 -11.70
CA ALA A 439 17.43 -7.57 -11.92
C ALA A 439 16.03 -7.90 -12.46
N ILE A 440 15.03 -7.12 -12.04
CA ILE A 440 13.69 -7.12 -12.61
C ILE A 440 13.43 -5.73 -13.18
N ASP A 441 13.07 -5.66 -14.46
CA ASP A 441 12.61 -4.42 -15.10
C ASP A 441 11.09 -4.44 -15.15
N VAL A 442 10.45 -3.53 -14.40
CA VAL A 442 8.98 -3.46 -14.31
C VAL A 442 8.37 -2.43 -15.26
N SER A 443 9.08 -2.07 -16.33
CA SER A 443 8.57 -1.16 -17.35
C SER A 443 7.26 -1.66 -17.99
N ASN A 444 6.34 -0.73 -18.30
CA ASN A 444 5.10 -1.04 -19.01
C ASN A 444 5.34 -1.62 -20.43
N ALA A 445 6.52 -1.42 -20.99
CA ALA A 445 6.93 -1.99 -22.28
C ALA A 445 7.35 -3.47 -22.19
N ALA A 446 7.51 -4.01 -20.98
CA ALA A 446 7.89 -5.39 -20.79
C ALA A 446 6.75 -6.35 -21.18
N ALA A 447 7.05 -7.30 -22.07
CA ALA A 447 6.11 -8.34 -22.43
C ALA A 447 5.67 -9.14 -21.21
N GLU A 448 4.37 -9.46 -21.11
CA GLU A 448 3.85 -10.34 -20.07
C GLU A 448 4.44 -11.75 -20.23
N ARG A 449 5.40 -12.10 -19.37
CA ARG A 449 6.00 -13.45 -19.32
C ARG A 449 5.45 -14.32 -18.18
N GLY A 450 4.27 -14.03 -17.63
CA GLY A 450 3.61 -14.88 -16.64
C GLY A 450 4.17 -14.91 -15.20
N LEU A 451 4.95 -13.94 -14.73
CA LEU A 451 5.49 -13.90 -13.35
C LEU A 451 4.41 -13.77 -12.30
N TYR A 452 3.36 -13.03 -12.61
CA TYR A 452 2.21 -13.02 -11.72
C TYR A 452 1.56 -14.41 -11.63
N GLU A 453 1.48 -15.19 -12.72
CA GLU A 453 0.97 -16.57 -12.71
C GLU A 453 1.91 -17.46 -11.91
N ALA A 454 3.22 -17.29 -12.09
CA ALA A 454 4.23 -17.98 -11.32
C ALA A 454 4.08 -17.72 -9.80
N PHE A 455 3.68 -16.52 -9.37
CA PHE A 455 3.45 -16.23 -7.95
C PHE A 455 2.34 -17.10 -7.33
N TYR A 456 1.27 -17.34 -8.08
CA TYR A 456 0.12 -18.10 -7.59
C TYR A 456 0.29 -19.60 -7.76
N THR A 457 1.09 -20.05 -8.73
CA THR A 457 1.28 -21.47 -9.07
C THR A 457 2.52 -22.09 -8.45
N THR A 458 3.56 -21.30 -8.13
CA THR A 458 4.82 -21.83 -7.59
C THR A 458 4.72 -21.97 -6.08
N GLU A 459 5.07 -23.14 -5.56
CA GLU A 459 5.21 -23.36 -4.12
C GLU A 459 6.39 -22.55 -3.56
N ALA A 460 6.28 -22.14 -2.30
CA ALA A 460 7.41 -21.55 -1.59
C ALA A 460 8.48 -22.64 -1.43
N ILE A 461 9.66 -22.43 -2.00
CA ILE A 461 10.78 -23.36 -1.86
C ILE A 461 11.71 -22.76 -0.82
N ALA A 462 11.98 -23.49 0.25
CA ALA A 462 13.07 -23.18 1.17
C ALA A 462 14.40 -23.41 0.43
N SER A 463 14.78 -22.53 -0.49
CA SER A 463 16.05 -22.68 -1.19
C SER A 463 17.18 -22.22 -0.25
N ALA A 464 18.03 -23.17 0.15
CA ALA A 464 19.28 -22.91 0.87
C ALA A 464 20.39 -22.35 -0.05
N GLY A 465 20.04 -21.47 -1.00
CA GLY A 465 20.94 -21.01 -2.05
C GLY A 465 21.13 -19.51 -2.05
N ASP A 466 22.33 -19.07 -1.68
CA ASP A 466 22.97 -17.75 -1.85
C ASP A 466 22.20 -16.48 -1.44
N ALA A 467 22.96 -15.46 -1.02
CA ALA A 467 22.41 -14.15 -0.69
C ALA A 467 21.81 -13.49 -1.94
N MET A 468 20.48 -13.37 -1.97
CA MET A 468 19.77 -12.71 -3.06
C MET A 468 19.94 -11.20 -2.96
N ARG A 469 20.53 -10.59 -3.99
CA ARG A 469 20.63 -9.14 -4.17
C ARG A 469 19.85 -8.75 -5.41
N LEU A 470 18.61 -8.35 -5.18
CA LEU A 470 17.65 -8.01 -6.22
C LEU A 470 17.72 -6.53 -6.56
N LEU A 471 17.91 -6.23 -7.84
CA LEU A 471 17.74 -4.90 -8.41
C LEU A 471 16.35 -4.78 -9.04
N VAL A 472 15.58 -3.74 -8.72
CA VAL A 472 14.24 -3.50 -9.28
C VAL A 472 14.24 -2.18 -10.02
N LEU A 473 14.04 -2.21 -11.34
CA LEU A 473 14.07 -1.03 -12.20
C LEU A 473 12.65 -0.54 -12.47
N VAL A 474 12.35 0.67 -12.02
CA VAL A 474 10.99 1.24 -11.99
C VAL A 474 10.97 2.56 -12.76
N PRO A 475 10.54 2.58 -14.03
CA PRO A 475 10.46 3.83 -14.77
C PRO A 475 9.18 4.60 -14.41
N LEU A 476 9.30 5.88 -14.03
CA LEU A 476 8.15 6.78 -13.78
C LEU A 476 7.64 7.47 -15.05
N ALA A 477 8.24 7.17 -16.20
CA ALA A 477 7.80 7.59 -17.53
C ALA A 477 8.06 6.47 -18.55
N PRO A 478 7.33 6.45 -19.69
CA PRO A 478 7.48 5.40 -20.70
C PRO A 478 8.91 5.25 -21.26
N THR A 479 9.66 6.34 -21.31
CA THR A 479 11.04 6.38 -21.82
C THR A 479 11.90 7.24 -20.91
N HIS A 480 13.09 6.75 -20.54
CA HIS A 480 14.05 7.52 -19.75
C HIS A 480 15.48 7.02 -19.99
N ALA A 481 16.38 7.89 -20.42
CA ALA A 481 17.75 7.51 -20.78
C ALA A 481 18.51 6.85 -19.61
N GLY A 482 18.27 7.31 -18.38
CA GLY A 482 18.83 6.69 -17.17
C GLY A 482 18.33 5.26 -16.93
N HIS A 483 17.08 4.94 -17.27
CA HIS A 483 16.54 3.58 -17.16
C HIS A 483 17.22 2.67 -18.18
N ASP A 484 17.28 3.12 -19.45
CA ASP A 484 17.90 2.39 -20.55
C ASP A 484 19.38 2.10 -20.28
N ALA A 485 20.08 3.07 -19.68
CA ALA A 485 21.48 2.89 -19.29
C ALA A 485 21.66 1.82 -18.20
N VAL A 486 20.78 1.77 -17.19
CA VAL A 486 20.82 0.72 -16.15
C VAL A 486 20.50 -0.66 -16.73
N VAL A 487 19.52 -0.75 -17.64
CA VAL A 487 19.23 -1.97 -18.40
C VAL A 487 20.45 -2.43 -19.20
N ALA A 488 21.11 -1.50 -19.92
CA ALA A 488 22.33 -1.80 -20.66
C ALA A 488 23.49 -2.22 -19.76
N ALA A 489 23.62 -1.62 -18.58
CA ALA A 489 24.63 -1.99 -17.58
C ALA A 489 24.39 -3.40 -17.01
N CYS A 490 23.14 -3.80 -16.77
CA CYS A 490 22.81 -5.19 -16.39
C CYS A 490 23.32 -6.18 -17.44
N ALA A 491 23.07 -5.90 -18.72
CA ALA A 491 23.53 -6.76 -19.81
C ALA A 491 25.07 -6.84 -19.89
N HIS A 492 25.76 -5.70 -19.76
CA HIS A 492 27.23 -5.66 -19.76
C HIS A 492 27.84 -6.36 -18.55
N GLY A 493 27.25 -6.18 -17.37
CA GLY A 493 27.68 -6.82 -16.11
C GLY A 493 27.31 -8.29 -15.99
N GLY A 494 26.56 -8.84 -16.96
CA GLY A 494 26.09 -10.22 -16.91
C GLY A 494 25.04 -10.48 -15.82
N VAL A 495 24.36 -9.45 -15.33
CA VAL A 495 23.28 -9.57 -14.35
C VAL A 495 22.01 -10.05 -15.07
N PRO A 496 21.45 -11.22 -14.70
CA PRO A 496 20.21 -11.71 -15.30
C PRO A 496 19.08 -10.69 -15.12
N LEU A 497 18.52 -10.21 -16.23
CA LEU A 497 17.43 -9.25 -16.26
C LEU A 497 16.13 -9.93 -16.70
N VAL A 498 15.10 -9.84 -15.87
CA VAL A 498 13.74 -10.27 -16.19
C VAL A 498 12.89 -9.03 -16.41
N SER A 499 12.59 -8.71 -17.67
CA SER A 499 11.63 -7.65 -18.00
C SER A 499 10.21 -8.17 -17.83
N GLN A 500 9.43 -7.55 -16.95
CA GLN A 500 8.10 -7.99 -16.62
C GLN A 500 7.22 -6.92 -15.97
N SER A 501 6.03 -6.70 -16.52
CA SER A 501 4.99 -5.97 -15.78
C SER A 501 4.39 -6.87 -14.69
N LEU A 502 4.49 -6.45 -13.43
CA LEU A 502 3.78 -7.11 -12.32
C LEU A 502 2.32 -6.65 -12.25
N LEU A 503 2.05 -5.44 -12.71
CA LEU A 503 0.69 -4.95 -12.82
C LEU A 503 0.07 -5.44 -14.14
N PRO A 504 -1.16 -5.95 -14.12
CA PRO A 504 -1.75 -6.59 -15.30
C PRO A 504 -1.81 -5.67 -16.54
N SER A 505 -1.60 -6.29 -17.70
CA SER A 505 -2.14 -6.10 -19.05
C SER A 505 -2.59 -4.70 -19.52
N PRO A 506 -2.43 -4.38 -20.82
CA PRO A 506 -2.98 -3.17 -21.45
C PRO A 506 -4.51 -2.97 -21.29
N GLU A 507 -5.24 -3.96 -20.78
CA GLU A 507 -6.67 -3.87 -20.43
C GLU A 507 -6.95 -3.14 -19.10
N MET A 508 -5.93 -2.85 -18.28
CA MET A 508 -6.09 -2.07 -17.05
C MET A 508 -6.13 -0.56 -17.29
N VAL A 509 -7.03 0.12 -16.57
CA VAL A 509 -7.09 1.59 -16.53
C VAL A 509 -5.79 2.14 -15.92
N PRO A 510 -5.22 3.24 -16.46
CA PRO A 510 -4.04 3.88 -15.87
C PRO A 510 -4.14 4.03 -14.34
N VAL A 511 -3.10 3.58 -13.66
CA VAL A 511 -3.03 3.46 -12.20
C VAL A 511 -2.05 4.51 -11.68
N HIS A 512 -2.49 5.39 -10.77
CA HIS A 512 -1.61 6.45 -10.23
C HIS A 512 -0.63 5.94 -9.17
N ASP A 513 -0.83 4.74 -8.61
CA ASP A 513 0.01 4.13 -7.56
C ASP A 513 0.71 2.84 -8.03
N ALA A 514 0.91 2.70 -9.35
CA ALA A 514 1.39 1.48 -10.00
C ALA A 514 2.75 1.02 -9.46
N GLU A 515 3.70 1.93 -9.42
CA GLU A 515 5.08 1.69 -9.08
C GLU A 515 5.23 1.29 -7.61
N ALA A 516 4.51 1.99 -6.73
CA ALA A 516 4.48 1.69 -5.31
C ALA A 516 3.81 0.33 -5.02
N ALA A 517 2.71 0.01 -5.71
CA ALA A 517 2.06 -1.30 -5.59
C ALA A 517 2.98 -2.44 -6.06
N THR A 518 3.71 -2.23 -7.16
CA THR A 518 4.68 -3.19 -7.70
C THR A 518 5.79 -3.50 -6.70
N VAL A 519 6.44 -2.47 -6.16
CA VAL A 519 7.49 -2.63 -5.15
C VAL A 519 6.94 -3.32 -3.90
N THR A 520 5.74 -2.93 -3.45
CA THR A 520 5.09 -3.55 -2.29
C THR A 520 4.83 -5.05 -2.52
N MET A 521 4.37 -5.43 -3.71
CA MET A 521 4.15 -6.84 -4.04
C MET A 521 5.44 -7.64 -4.09
N LEU A 522 6.53 -7.08 -4.64
CA LEU A 522 7.84 -7.75 -4.62
C LEU A 522 8.35 -7.96 -3.20
N GLN A 523 8.24 -6.95 -2.32
CA GLN A 523 8.57 -7.10 -0.91
C GLN A 523 7.74 -8.21 -0.26
N HIS A 524 6.44 -8.21 -0.50
CA HIS A 524 5.52 -9.20 0.04
C HIS A 524 5.93 -10.65 -0.35
N LEU A 525 6.27 -10.86 -1.61
CA LEU A 525 6.69 -12.15 -2.14
C LEU A 525 8.09 -12.57 -1.68
N LEU A 526 8.97 -11.61 -1.40
CA LEU A 526 10.27 -11.87 -0.76
C LEU A 526 10.06 -12.35 0.68
N TYR A 527 9.20 -11.70 1.45
CA TYR A 527 8.89 -12.14 2.82
C TYR A 527 8.25 -13.54 2.86
N GLN A 528 7.44 -13.87 1.84
CA GLN A 528 6.85 -15.21 1.69
C GLN A 528 7.80 -16.24 1.05
N GLN A 529 9.04 -15.86 0.71
CA GLN A 529 10.02 -16.73 0.04
C GLN A 529 9.51 -17.32 -1.29
N ARG A 530 8.63 -16.60 -1.99
CA ARG A 530 8.02 -17.02 -3.27
C ARG A 530 8.71 -16.43 -4.48
N LEU A 531 9.28 -15.22 -4.35
CA LEU A 531 9.82 -14.49 -5.49
C LEU A 531 10.99 -15.24 -6.17
N GLY A 532 11.91 -15.82 -5.39
CA GLY A 532 13.05 -16.57 -5.94
C GLY A 532 12.61 -17.76 -6.81
N SER A 533 11.68 -18.58 -6.30
CA SER A 533 11.12 -19.72 -7.04
C SER A 533 10.40 -19.28 -8.32
N ALA A 534 9.61 -18.20 -8.24
CA ALA A 534 8.89 -17.66 -9.39
C ALA A 534 9.84 -17.10 -10.46
N LEU A 535 10.96 -16.47 -10.07
CA LEU A 535 11.97 -16.01 -11.04
C LEU A 535 12.75 -17.18 -11.64
N ALA A 536 13.04 -18.22 -10.85
CA ALA A 536 13.73 -19.41 -11.34
C ALA A 536 12.89 -20.19 -12.35
N SER A 537 11.57 -20.24 -12.21
CA SER A 537 10.68 -20.93 -13.17
C SER A 537 10.58 -20.20 -14.52
N LEU A 538 10.85 -18.89 -14.53
CA LEU A 538 10.88 -18.07 -15.75
C LEU A 538 12.25 -17.97 -16.41
N ALA A 539 13.32 -18.35 -15.68
CA ALA A 539 14.65 -18.36 -16.25
C ALA A 539 14.66 -19.33 -17.46
N PRO A 540 15.18 -18.91 -18.63
CA PRO A 540 15.20 -19.77 -19.80
C PRO A 540 15.98 -21.05 -19.46
N THR A 541 15.30 -22.19 -19.50
CA THR A 541 15.93 -23.50 -19.32
C THR A 541 17.02 -23.61 -20.36
N LYS A 542 18.29 -23.61 -19.94
CA LYS A 542 19.42 -23.89 -20.83
C LYS A 542 19.15 -25.26 -21.44
N GLN A 543 18.65 -25.33 -22.67
CA GLN A 543 18.51 -26.60 -23.36
C GLN A 543 19.87 -27.28 -23.33
N PRO A 544 19.96 -28.54 -22.89
CA PRO A 544 21.23 -29.24 -22.85
C PRO A 544 21.79 -29.23 -24.26
N LYS A 545 22.92 -28.53 -24.45
CA LYS A 545 23.66 -28.53 -25.71
C LYS A 545 23.91 -29.98 -26.07
N LYS A 546 23.15 -30.54 -27.01
CA LYS A 546 23.40 -31.88 -27.55
C LYS A 546 24.85 -31.88 -28.01
N ALA A 547 25.70 -32.59 -27.26
CA ALA A 547 27.10 -32.74 -27.59
C ALA A 547 27.16 -33.28 -29.02
N LYS A 548 27.64 -32.45 -29.94
CA LYS A 548 27.84 -32.80 -31.34
C LYS A 548 28.93 -33.89 -31.34
N LYS A 549 28.52 -35.17 -31.31
CA LYS A 549 29.42 -36.33 -31.43
C LYS A 549 30.16 -36.18 -32.75
N THR A 550 31.39 -35.72 -32.70
CA THR A 550 32.33 -35.73 -33.82
C THR A 550 32.63 -37.19 -34.15
N LYS A 551 32.01 -37.69 -35.23
CA LYS A 551 32.26 -39.02 -35.78
C LYS A 551 33.66 -39.00 -36.42
N LYS A 552 34.65 -39.49 -35.67
CA LYS A 552 36.05 -39.66 -36.10
C LYS A 552 36.12 -40.87 -37.04
N GLU A 553 36.10 -40.65 -38.34
CA GLU A 553 36.35 -41.71 -39.33
C GLU A 553 37.83 -42.10 -39.33
N LYS A 554 38.05 -43.40 -39.06
CA LYS A 554 39.33 -44.09 -39.02
C LYS A 554 39.64 -44.54 -40.46
N LYS A 555 40.50 -43.83 -41.19
CA LYS A 555 40.99 -44.28 -42.51
C LYS A 555 42.26 -45.13 -42.33
N THR A 556 42.08 -46.43 -42.50
CA THR A 556 43.11 -47.46 -42.45
C THR A 556 44.00 -47.40 -43.69
N LYS A 557 45.31 -47.43 -43.45
CA LYS A 557 46.41 -47.43 -44.43
C LYS A 557 46.60 -48.87 -44.95
N LYS A 558 46.49 -49.12 -46.26
CA LYS A 558 46.99 -50.38 -46.87
C LYS A 558 47.50 -50.19 -48.31
N SER A 559 48.79 -50.52 -48.44
CA SER A 559 49.59 -51.00 -49.58
C SER A 559 49.52 -50.34 -50.97
N LYS A 560 50.66 -49.77 -51.35
CA LYS A 560 51.31 -49.79 -52.67
C LYS A 560 51.18 -51.16 -53.36
N THR A 561 50.80 -51.15 -54.65
CA THR A 561 51.44 -51.93 -55.74
C THR A 561 51.26 -51.17 -57.06
N GLN A 562 52.35 -51.04 -57.83
CA GLN A 562 52.46 -50.39 -59.14
C GLN A 562 52.00 -51.32 -60.29
N ALA A 563 51.42 -50.73 -61.33
CA ALA A 563 51.55 -51.06 -62.77
C ALA A 563 50.76 -49.94 -63.51
N ILE A 564 51.38 -48.93 -64.12
CA ILE A 564 51.93 -48.93 -65.49
C ILE A 564 51.11 -49.83 -66.43
N ASP A 565 50.16 -49.23 -67.17
CA ASP A 565 50.17 -49.45 -68.60
C ASP A 565 49.54 -48.30 -69.39
N SER A 566 50.19 -48.03 -70.51
CA SER A 566 50.00 -46.93 -71.44
C SER A 566 49.19 -47.39 -72.64
N THR A 567 48.17 -46.62 -73.03
CA THR A 567 47.60 -46.62 -74.39
C THR A 567 47.55 -45.14 -74.79
N GLY A 568 48.06 -44.66 -75.93
CA GLY A 568 48.41 -45.30 -77.18
C GLY A 568 47.78 -44.47 -78.30
N ALA A 569 48.55 -43.60 -78.95
CA ALA A 569 48.25 -42.94 -80.22
C ALA A 569 49.59 -42.89 -80.98
N LYS A 570 49.76 -43.33 -82.22
CA LYS A 570 48.95 -43.36 -83.46
C LYS A 570 49.50 -44.48 -84.38
N PRO A 571 48.98 -44.73 -85.59
CA PRO A 571 47.73 -44.27 -86.24
C PRO A 571 46.65 -45.34 -86.36
#